data_AF-A0A8J6U886-F1
#
_entry.id   AF-A0A8J6U886-F1
#
_cell.length_a   1.000
_cell.length_b   1.000
_cell.length_c   1.000
_cell.angle_alpha   90.00
_cell.angle_beta   90.00
_cell.angle_gamma   90.00
#
_symmetry.space_group_name_H-M   'P 1'
#
loop_
_entity.id
_entity.type
_entity.pdbx_description
1 polymer ?
#
loop_
_entity_poly.entity_id
_entity_poly.type
_entity_poly.pdbx_seq_one_letter_code
_entity_poly.pdbx_strand_id
1 'polypeptide(L)'
;MKSIICLFTVFLSFTAFSQNNYIVKTDDGRRVLLKADYTWEYIDAEVKDSSKKDISKAISNIDDACKLGDHFEEPSLNRKIQAQLKKGRATIDDIKAKVAKDYNCLAHEVILISAAEQKSKGRYIFCANGTKVSYKRTGFTIIESGKLF
;
A
#
# COMPACT_ATOMS: atom_id res chain seq x y z
N MET A 1 -26.85 29.83 45.61
CA MET A 1 -25.56 29.65 44.89
C MET A 1 -24.69 28.55 45.50
N LYS A 2 -24.47 28.51 46.83
CA LYS A 2 -23.63 27.47 47.49
C LYS A 2 -24.14 26.03 47.27
N SER A 3 -25.45 25.80 47.34
CA SER A 3 -26.02 24.46 47.14
C SER A 3 -25.90 23.94 45.70
N ILE A 4 -25.87 24.83 44.70
CA ILE A 4 -25.70 24.46 43.28
C ILE A 4 -24.26 24.05 43.00
N ILE A 5 -23.30 24.72 43.64
CA ILE A 5 -21.87 24.38 43.54
C ILE A 5 -21.61 22.99 44.15
N CYS A 6 -22.21 22.67 45.31
CA CYS A 6 -22.11 21.32 45.88
C CYS A 6 -22.70 20.24 44.96
N LEU A 7 -23.84 20.52 44.30
CA LEU A 7 -24.49 19.59 43.39
C LEU A 7 -23.65 19.34 42.13
N PHE A 8 -23.00 20.38 41.60
CA PHE A 8 -22.04 20.26 40.50
C PHE A 8 -20.79 19.45 40.87
N THR A 9 -20.23 19.65 42.07
CA THR A 9 -19.08 18.87 42.53
C THR A 9 -19.39 17.38 42.70
N VAL A 10 -20.63 17.04 43.07
CA VAL A 10 -21.09 15.65 43.16
C VAL A 10 -21.32 15.04 41.78
N PHE A 11 -21.80 15.79 40.79
CA PHE A 11 -21.95 15.27 39.42
C PHE A 11 -20.62 15.03 38.71
N LEU A 12 -19.60 15.85 38.96
CA LEU A 12 -18.26 15.72 38.39
C LEU A 12 -17.49 14.48 38.88
N SER A 13 -17.80 13.94 40.06
CA SER A 13 -17.14 12.73 40.56
C SER A 13 -17.69 11.44 39.92
N PHE A 14 -18.88 11.46 39.31
CA PHE A 14 -19.45 10.28 38.64
C PHE A 14 -18.93 10.05 37.22
N THR A 15 -18.29 11.04 36.58
CA THR A 15 -17.75 10.90 35.21
C THR A 15 -16.36 10.26 35.15
N ALA A 16 -15.77 9.90 36.30
CA ALA A 16 -14.43 9.30 36.36
C ALA A 16 -14.41 7.78 36.12
N PHE A 17 -15.56 7.13 35.96
CA PHE A 17 -15.64 5.70 35.65
C PHE A 17 -15.88 5.47 34.16
N SER A 18 -14.82 5.47 33.34
CA SER A 18 -14.71 4.78 32.02
C SER A 18 -13.39 5.23 31.38
N GLN A 19 -12.43 4.41 30.94
CA GLN A 19 -12.46 3.50 29.79
C GLN A 19 -11.19 2.62 29.85
N ASN A 20 -11.04 1.77 30.87
CA ASN A 20 -9.83 0.97 30.98
C ASN A 20 -9.90 -0.22 30.01
N ASN A 21 -8.91 -0.34 29.14
CA ASN A 21 -8.72 -1.55 28.36
C ASN A 21 -8.10 -2.62 29.27
N TYR A 22 -8.60 -3.84 29.19
CA TYR A 22 -8.15 -4.95 30.05
C TYR A 22 -7.50 -6.03 29.20
N ILE A 23 -6.37 -6.56 29.67
CA ILE A 23 -5.77 -7.75 29.10
C ILE A 23 -6.23 -8.94 29.94
N VAL A 24 -7.02 -9.81 29.31
CA VAL A 24 -7.56 -11.02 29.96
C VAL A 24 -6.94 -12.25 29.29
N LYS A 25 -6.73 -13.31 30.06
CA LYS A 25 -6.35 -14.62 29.54
C LYS A 25 -7.59 -15.47 29.40
N THR A 26 -7.84 -15.98 28.20
CA THR A 26 -8.90 -16.96 27.94
C THR A 26 -8.48 -18.31 28.53
N ASP A 27 -9.45 -19.21 28.73
CA ASP A 27 -9.24 -20.60 29.15
C ASP A 27 -8.25 -21.36 28.23
N ASP A 28 -8.21 -20.99 26.95
CA ASP A 28 -7.22 -21.47 25.96
C ASP A 28 -5.78 -20.96 26.17
N GLY A 29 -5.52 -20.17 27.22
CA GLY A 29 -4.19 -19.62 27.54
C GLY A 29 -3.75 -18.43 26.67
N ARG A 30 -4.59 -17.99 25.71
CA ARG A 30 -4.33 -16.84 24.82
C ARG A 30 -4.66 -15.52 25.50
N ARG A 31 -3.91 -14.46 25.16
CA ARG A 31 -4.15 -13.10 25.67
C ARG A 31 -5.04 -12.31 24.73
N VAL A 32 -6.05 -11.68 25.31
CA VAL A 32 -7.04 -10.87 24.59
C VAL A 32 -7.08 -9.48 25.20
N LEU A 33 -7.08 -8.46 24.35
CA LEU A 33 -7.36 -7.07 24.72
C LEU A 33 -8.87 -6.84 24.66
N LEU A 34 -9.50 -6.61 25.80
CA LEU A 34 -10.88 -6.13 25.88
C LEU A 34 -10.88 -4.61 25.87
N LYS A 35 -11.48 -4.02 24.84
CA LYS A 35 -11.58 -2.58 24.66
C LYS A 35 -12.81 -2.02 25.37
N ALA A 36 -12.77 -0.72 25.68
CA ALA A 36 -13.88 -0.01 26.33
C ALA A 36 -15.16 0.08 25.48
N ASP A 37 -15.10 -0.27 24.19
CA ASP A 37 -16.22 -0.36 23.25
C ASP A 37 -16.92 -1.74 23.26
N TYR A 38 -16.62 -2.58 24.27
CA TYR A 38 -17.08 -3.97 24.39
C TYR A 38 -16.64 -4.90 23.26
N THR A 39 -15.66 -4.50 22.45
CA THR A 39 -15.02 -5.37 21.46
C THR A 39 -13.70 -5.92 22.01
N TRP A 40 -13.21 -7.00 21.42
CA TRP A 40 -11.99 -7.67 21.87
C TRP A 40 -11.08 -8.05 20.70
N GLU A 41 -9.76 -8.07 20.93
CA GLU A 41 -8.75 -8.40 19.93
C GLU A 41 -7.69 -9.35 20.49
N TYR A 42 -7.28 -10.36 19.71
CA TYR A 42 -6.16 -11.23 20.09
C TYR A 42 -4.84 -10.48 19.95
N ILE A 43 -4.04 -10.48 21.02
CA ILE A 43 -2.74 -9.78 21.05
C ILE A 43 -1.66 -10.65 20.39
N ASP A 44 -1.78 -11.98 20.52
CA ASP A 44 -0.76 -12.94 20.09
C ASP A 44 -1.11 -13.63 18.76
N ALA A 45 -2.17 -13.22 18.07
CA ALA A 45 -2.46 -13.70 16.74
C ALA A 45 -1.53 -12.97 15.76
N GLU A 46 -0.39 -13.58 15.44
CA GLU A 46 0.38 -13.20 14.25
C GLU A 46 -0.61 -13.04 13.09
N VAL A 47 -0.67 -11.84 12.51
CA VAL A 47 -1.50 -11.56 11.35
C VAL A 47 -0.97 -12.43 10.21
N LYS A 48 -1.52 -13.65 10.11
CA LYS A 48 -1.44 -14.42 8.88
C LYS A 48 -2.27 -13.65 7.89
N ASP A 49 -1.60 -12.79 7.11
CA ASP A 49 -2.11 -12.09 5.93
C ASP A 49 -2.86 -13.09 5.05
N SER A 50 -4.15 -13.26 5.35
CA SER A 50 -5.03 -14.18 4.65
C SER A 50 -5.43 -13.59 3.28
N SER A 51 -4.96 -12.38 2.97
CA SER A 51 -5.04 -11.75 1.66
C SER A 51 -4.06 -12.32 0.62
N LYS A 52 -3.03 -13.08 1.02
CA LYS A 52 -2.06 -13.66 0.05
C LYS A 52 -2.46 -15.02 -0.51
N LYS A 53 -3.41 -15.73 0.12
CA LYS A 53 -3.71 -17.13 -0.27
C LYS A 53 -4.76 -17.28 -1.37
N ASP A 54 -5.63 -16.28 -1.55
CA ASP A 54 -6.65 -16.33 -2.62
C ASP A 54 -6.22 -15.62 -3.91
N ILE A 55 -5.19 -14.76 -3.87
CA ILE A 55 -4.58 -14.18 -5.08
C ILE A 55 -3.71 -15.22 -5.82
N SER A 56 -3.11 -16.18 -5.11
CA SER A 56 -2.23 -17.18 -5.71
C SER A 56 -2.94 -18.24 -6.57
N LYS A 57 -4.28 -18.32 -6.53
CA LYS A 57 -5.06 -19.27 -7.35
C LYS A 57 -5.57 -18.68 -8.68
N ALA A 58 -5.46 -17.37 -8.88
CA ALA A 58 -5.69 -16.72 -10.18
C ALA A 58 -4.39 -16.60 -11.01
N ILE A 59 -3.22 -16.85 -10.39
CA ILE A 59 -1.88 -16.81 -11.01
C ILE A 59 -1.50 -18.20 -11.55
N SER A 60 -2.37 -18.86 -12.31
CA SER A 60 -1.99 -20.09 -13.03
C SER A 60 -2.08 -19.97 -14.55
N ASN A 61 -2.42 -18.78 -15.05
CA ASN A 61 -2.40 -18.44 -16.49
C ASN A 61 -1.57 -17.17 -16.75
N ILE A 62 -0.51 -16.96 -15.96
CA ILE A 62 0.45 -15.88 -16.22
C ILE A 62 1.59 -16.49 -17.03
N ASP A 63 1.64 -16.12 -18.31
CA ASP A 63 2.76 -16.41 -19.21
C ASP A 63 4.11 -16.14 -18.52
N ASP A 64 5.10 -16.97 -18.83
CA ASP A 64 6.45 -16.98 -18.26
C ASP A 64 7.25 -15.65 -18.34
N ALA A 65 6.67 -14.58 -18.88
CA ALA A 65 7.31 -13.29 -19.15
C ALA A 65 7.64 -12.45 -17.91
N CYS A 66 7.05 -12.77 -16.75
CA CYS A 66 7.11 -11.97 -15.53
C CYS A 66 7.65 -12.72 -14.29
N LYS A 67 8.25 -13.90 -14.47
CA LYS A 67 8.91 -14.65 -13.39
C LYS A 67 10.23 -13.97 -13.01
N LEU A 68 10.14 -12.94 -12.18
CA LEU A 68 11.30 -12.31 -11.55
C LEU A 68 11.82 -13.29 -10.48
N GLY A 69 13.11 -13.62 -10.52
CA GLY A 69 13.70 -14.50 -9.52
C GLY A 69 13.61 -13.89 -8.11
N ASP A 70 13.66 -14.74 -7.08
CA ASP A 70 13.47 -14.36 -5.67
C ASP A 70 14.43 -13.28 -5.14
N HIS A 71 15.45 -12.90 -5.93
CA HIS A 71 16.43 -11.86 -5.63
C HIS A 71 16.42 -10.68 -6.62
N PHE A 72 15.31 -10.41 -7.30
CA PHE A 72 15.21 -9.26 -8.19
C PHE A 72 15.18 -7.94 -7.40
N GLU A 73 16.19 -7.10 -7.58
CA GLU A 73 16.24 -5.74 -7.06
C GLU A 73 15.84 -4.73 -8.14
N GLU A 74 14.92 -3.82 -7.82
CA GLU A 74 14.46 -2.80 -8.75
C GLU A 74 15.59 -1.84 -9.13
N PRO A 75 15.82 -1.53 -10.42
CA PRO A 75 16.92 -0.66 -10.83
C PRO A 75 16.82 0.73 -10.23
N SER A 76 17.93 1.22 -9.67
CA SER A 76 18.01 2.58 -9.12
C SER A 76 17.90 3.65 -10.21
N LEU A 77 17.03 4.64 -9.98
CA LEU A 77 16.76 5.73 -10.93
C LEU A 77 17.61 6.97 -10.63
N ASN A 78 17.89 7.76 -11.68
CA ASN A 78 18.70 8.96 -11.50
C ASN A 78 17.90 10.08 -10.82
N ARG A 79 18.27 10.39 -9.57
CA ARG A 79 17.61 11.41 -8.75
C ARG A 79 17.49 12.77 -9.44
N LYS A 80 18.48 13.19 -10.24
CA LYS A 80 18.45 14.49 -10.93
C LYS A 80 17.38 14.53 -12.03
N ILE A 81 17.22 13.42 -12.76
CA ILE A 81 16.22 13.31 -13.82
C ILE A 81 14.83 13.24 -13.19
N GLN A 82 14.64 12.39 -12.16
CA GLN A 82 13.37 12.30 -11.43
C GLN A 82 12.93 13.64 -10.82
N ALA A 83 13.86 14.41 -10.24
CA ALA A 83 13.56 15.74 -9.70
C ALA A 83 13.04 16.73 -10.77
N GLN A 84 13.52 16.63 -12.01
CA GLN A 84 13.02 17.43 -13.13
C GLN A 84 11.63 16.95 -13.57
N LEU A 85 11.41 15.63 -13.62
CA LEU A 85 10.15 15.02 -14.03
C LEU A 85 9.00 15.30 -13.06
N LYS A 86 9.30 15.55 -11.77
CA LYS A 86 8.32 16.03 -10.78
C LYS A 86 7.56 17.27 -11.23
N LYS A 87 8.20 18.15 -12.01
CA LYS A 87 7.54 19.37 -12.52
C LYS A 87 6.41 19.09 -13.50
N GLY A 88 6.45 17.96 -14.19
CA GLY A 88 5.48 17.60 -15.23
C GLY A 88 4.68 16.33 -14.94
N ARG A 89 4.62 15.87 -13.67
CA ARG A 89 3.90 14.65 -13.27
C ARG A 89 4.27 13.42 -14.11
N ALA A 90 5.56 13.31 -14.42
CA ALA A 90 6.10 12.23 -15.24
C ALA A 90 7.15 11.41 -14.48
N THR A 91 7.05 11.37 -13.15
CA THR A 91 7.95 10.56 -12.31
C THR A 91 7.67 9.08 -12.49
N ILE A 92 8.57 8.24 -11.97
CA ILE A 92 8.33 6.80 -11.99
C ILE A 92 7.03 6.41 -11.27
N ASP A 93 6.70 7.10 -10.17
CA ASP A 93 5.50 6.82 -9.38
C ASP A 93 4.25 7.17 -10.20
N ASP A 94 4.27 8.28 -10.93
CA ASP A 94 3.19 8.67 -11.84
C ASP A 94 3.04 7.65 -12.99
N ILE A 95 4.15 7.14 -13.52
CA ILE A 95 4.14 6.12 -14.57
C ILE A 95 3.58 4.80 -14.02
N LYS A 96 4.02 4.36 -12.84
CA LYS A 96 3.50 3.15 -12.17
C LYS A 96 1.99 3.27 -11.90
N ALA A 97 1.52 4.43 -11.44
CA ALA A 97 0.10 4.67 -11.23
C ALA A 97 -0.70 4.60 -12.55
N LYS A 98 -0.15 5.13 -13.65
CA LYS A 98 -0.77 5.00 -14.98
C LYS A 98 -0.84 3.54 -15.44
N VAL A 99 0.28 2.81 -15.33
CA VAL A 99 0.35 1.38 -15.68
C VAL A 99 -0.66 0.58 -14.86
N ALA A 100 -0.72 0.85 -13.55
CA ALA A 100 -1.64 0.18 -12.63
C ALA A 100 -3.10 0.38 -13.04
N LYS A 101 -3.46 1.60 -13.46
CA LYS A 101 -4.78 1.91 -14.00
C LYS A 101 -5.06 1.21 -15.33
N ASP A 102 -4.09 1.17 -16.24
CA ASP A 102 -4.24 0.55 -17.56
C ASP A 102 -4.42 -0.99 -17.45
N TYR A 103 -3.80 -1.62 -16.44
CA TYR A 103 -3.79 -3.08 -16.25
C TYR A 103 -4.65 -3.57 -15.06
N ASN A 104 -5.48 -2.68 -14.48
CA ASN A 104 -6.36 -2.94 -13.33
C ASN A 104 -5.66 -3.65 -12.15
N CYS A 105 -4.44 -3.23 -11.83
CA CYS A 105 -3.69 -3.74 -10.68
C CYS A 105 -3.36 -2.62 -9.68
N LEU A 106 -2.82 -2.98 -8.53
CA LEU A 106 -2.40 -2.01 -7.53
C LEU A 106 -1.02 -1.45 -7.88
N ALA A 107 -0.76 -0.17 -7.57
CA ALA A 107 0.51 0.48 -7.92
C ALA A 107 1.76 -0.20 -7.32
N HIS A 108 1.60 -0.93 -6.21
CA HIS A 108 2.68 -1.68 -5.57
C HIS A 108 2.94 -3.05 -6.22
N GLU A 109 1.99 -3.57 -7.00
CA GLU A 109 2.15 -4.83 -7.74
C GLU A 109 2.88 -4.60 -9.08
N VAL A 110 3.06 -3.33 -9.48
CA VAL A 110 3.77 -2.96 -10.69
C VAL A 110 5.28 -2.93 -10.42
N ILE A 111 5.98 -3.91 -10.97
CA ILE A 111 7.43 -4.04 -10.79
C ILE A 111 8.15 -3.45 -12.00
N LEU A 112 9.09 -2.53 -11.77
CA LEU A 112 9.94 -2.01 -12.83
C LEU A 112 11.07 -3.01 -13.11
N ILE A 113 11.09 -3.56 -14.32
CA ILE A 113 12.11 -4.51 -14.75
C ILE A 113 13.37 -3.77 -15.21
N SER A 114 13.18 -2.73 -16.03
CA SER A 114 14.29 -1.95 -16.57
C SER A 114 13.87 -0.52 -16.87
N ALA A 115 14.74 0.42 -16.57
CA ALA A 115 14.58 1.81 -16.94
C ALA A 115 15.83 2.32 -17.68
N ALA A 116 15.59 3.03 -18.79
CA ALA A 116 16.60 3.78 -19.50
C ALA A 116 16.10 5.23 -19.61
N GLU A 117 16.71 6.12 -18.83
CA GLU A 117 16.25 7.51 -18.70
C GLU A 117 17.25 8.50 -19.29
N GLN A 118 16.75 9.42 -20.10
CA GLN A 118 17.43 10.64 -20.52
C GLN A 118 16.54 11.84 -20.18
N LYS A 119 17.10 13.06 -20.20
CA LYS A 119 16.33 14.27 -19.86
C LYS A 119 15.10 14.44 -20.75
N SER A 120 15.26 14.30 -22.07
CA SER A 120 14.20 14.49 -23.06
C SER A 120 13.35 13.24 -23.32
N LYS A 121 13.87 12.04 -23.11
CA LYS A 121 13.18 10.77 -23.40
C LYS A 121 13.46 9.70 -22.38
N GLY A 122 12.55 8.75 -22.22
CA GLY A 122 12.72 7.61 -21.33
C GLY A 122 12.07 6.35 -21.91
N ARG A 123 12.63 5.19 -21.60
CA ARG A 123 12.02 3.88 -21.86
C ARG A 123 11.97 3.09 -20.58
N TYR A 124 10.78 2.58 -20.29
CA TYR A 124 10.48 1.83 -19.09
C TYR A 124 9.87 0.49 -19.49
N ILE A 125 10.25 -0.55 -18.77
CA ILE A 125 9.67 -1.89 -18.92
C ILE A 125 9.17 -2.30 -17.54
N PHE A 126 7.87 -2.56 -17.45
CA PHE A 126 7.22 -2.99 -16.22
C PHE A 126 6.69 -4.41 -16.38
N CYS A 127 6.55 -5.09 -15.26
CA CYS A 127 5.66 -6.22 -15.12
C CYS A 127 4.40 -5.74 -14.39
N ALA A 128 3.23 -5.93 -14.98
CA ALA A 128 1.95 -5.63 -14.37
C ALA A 128 0.99 -6.78 -14.64
N ASN A 129 0.39 -7.33 -13.58
CA ASN A 129 -0.60 -8.42 -13.67
C ASN A 129 -0.14 -9.61 -14.55
N GLY A 130 1.14 -9.97 -14.44
CA GLY A 130 1.73 -11.05 -15.23
C GLY A 130 2.12 -10.72 -16.67
N THR A 131 1.71 -9.55 -17.17
CA THR A 131 2.07 -9.05 -18.49
C THR A 131 3.29 -8.13 -18.44
N LYS A 132 4.23 -8.35 -19.36
CA LYS A 132 5.37 -7.47 -19.57
C LYS A 132 4.98 -6.33 -20.50
N VAL A 133 5.06 -5.11 -20.00
CA VAL A 133 4.56 -3.91 -20.68
C VAL A 133 5.69 -2.91 -20.83
N SER A 134 5.72 -2.19 -21.94
CA SER A 134 6.75 -1.16 -22.17
C SER A 134 6.11 0.19 -22.36
N TYR A 135 6.66 1.20 -21.68
CA TYR A 135 6.25 2.59 -21.80
C TYR A 135 7.41 3.45 -22.28
N LYS A 136 7.10 4.43 -23.12
CA LYS A 136 8.01 5.47 -23.60
C LYS A 136 7.57 6.81 -23.05
N ARG A 137 8.55 7.63 -22.68
CA ARG A 137 8.35 9.02 -22.31
C ARG A 137 9.03 9.92 -23.33
N THR A 138 8.30 10.93 -23.79
CA THR A 138 8.82 12.02 -24.63
C THR A 138 8.47 13.33 -23.95
N GLY A 139 9.49 14.03 -23.42
CA GLY A 139 9.28 15.17 -22.52
C GLY A 139 8.59 14.74 -21.23
N PHE A 140 7.35 15.20 -21.04
CA PHE A 140 6.48 14.84 -19.91
C PHE A 140 5.35 13.87 -20.28
N THR A 141 5.16 13.59 -21.57
CA THR A 141 4.10 12.69 -22.04
C THR A 141 4.56 11.24 -21.95
N ILE A 142 3.70 10.38 -21.43
CA ILE A 142 3.94 8.94 -21.24
C ILE A 142 2.99 8.15 -22.16
N ILE A 143 3.55 7.29 -23.00
CA ILE A 143 2.83 6.53 -24.03
C ILE A 143 3.24 5.06 -23.92
N GLU A 144 2.29 4.14 -24.08
CA GLU A 144 2.59 2.72 -24.15
C GLU A 144 3.28 2.39 -25.49
N SER A 145 4.40 1.65 -25.42
CA SER A 145 5.16 1.21 -26.60
C SER A 145 4.34 0.20 -27.38
N GLY A 146 3.67 0.63 -28.44
CA GLY A 146 2.89 -0.24 -29.33
C GLY A 146 1.52 0.34 -29.67
N LYS A 147 0.97 1.21 -28.80
CA LYS A 147 -0.19 2.04 -29.11
C LYS A 147 0.28 3.34 -29.75
N LEU A 148 0.73 3.26 -31.00
CA LEU A 148 0.72 4.43 -31.87
C LEU A 148 -0.59 4.34 -32.65
N PHE A 149 -1.53 5.22 -32.29
CA PHE A 149 -2.87 5.36 -32.83
C PHE A 149 -3.90 4.33 -32.33
#